data_AF-A0A3Q9BLD1-F1
#
_entry.id   AF-A0A3Q9BLD1-F1
#
_cell.length_a   1.000
_cell.length_b   1.000
_cell.length_c   1.000
_cell.angle_alpha   90.00
_cell.angle_beta   90.00
_cell.angle_gamma   90.00
#
_symmetry.space_group_name_H-M   'P 1'
#
loop_
_entity.id
_entity.type
_entity.pdbx_description
1 polymer ?
#
loop_
_entity_poly.entity_id
_entity_poly.type
_entity_poly.pdbx_seq_one_letter_code
_entity_poly.pdbx_strand_id
1 'polypeptide(L)'
;MRNRMKQLLNKEDGFTLVELLGVIVILGLIIAIAIPGIGKIVENAREKTADAQQELILDAAQLYFLQEGDNATSVTVETLIEKDYLEDKPGLSDNETVITQEEAKSGKLTNKESGN
;
A
#
# COMPACT_ATOMS: atom_id res chain seq x y z
N MET A 1 17.69 58.90 25.02
CA MET A 1 17.72 58.00 23.84
C MET A 1 16.82 56.75 23.94
N ARG A 2 16.19 56.41 25.09
CA ARG A 2 15.36 55.19 25.25
C ARG A 2 13.96 55.24 24.63
N ASN A 3 13.48 56.41 24.19
CA ASN A 3 12.09 56.57 23.71
C ASN A 3 11.86 56.22 22.23
N ARG A 4 12.90 56.21 21.39
CA ARG A 4 12.76 55.82 19.97
C ARG A 4 12.62 54.30 19.79
N MET A 5 13.20 53.51 20.69
CA MET A 5 13.13 52.04 20.64
C MET A 5 11.70 51.53 20.87
N LYS A 6 10.92 52.20 21.74
CA LYS A 6 9.52 51.83 22.03
C LYS A 6 8.57 52.12 20.85
N GLN A 7 8.89 53.07 19.99
CA GLN A 7 8.06 53.41 18.82
C GLN A 7 8.24 52.43 17.66
N LEU A 8 9.35 51.70 17.60
CA LEU A 8 9.59 50.68 16.59
C LEU A 8 8.90 49.34 16.92
N LEU A 9 8.74 49.04 18.22
CA LEU A 9 8.05 47.84 18.69
C LEU A 9 6.52 47.96 18.63
N ASN A 10 5.99 49.18 18.58
CA ASN A 10 4.56 49.45 18.51
C ASN A 10 4.07 49.75 17.07
N LYS A 11 4.89 49.44 16.06
CA LYS A 11 4.52 49.47 14.64
C LYS A 11 4.21 48.04 14.20
N GLU A 12 3.05 47.54 14.62
CA GLU A 12 2.49 46.32 14.07
C GLU A 12 1.53 46.74 12.94
N ASP A 13 2.07 46.84 11.73
CA ASP A 13 1.25 46.97 10.54
C ASP A 13 0.57 45.61 10.32
N GLY A 14 -0.72 45.53 10.65
CA GLY A 14 -1.51 44.30 10.51
C GLY A 14 -1.86 43.99 9.06
N PHE A 15 -1.85 42.71 8.69
CA PHE A 15 -2.30 42.24 7.39
C PHE A 15 -3.77 42.58 7.14
N THR A 16 -4.08 42.99 5.91
CA THR A 16 -5.47 43.24 5.53
C THR A 16 -6.19 41.94 5.19
N LEU A 17 -7.52 41.91 5.39
CA LEU A 17 -8.34 40.76 4.99
C LEU A 17 -8.27 40.49 3.48
N VAL A 18 -8.04 41.52 2.67
CA VAL A 18 -7.92 41.41 1.21
C VAL A 18 -6.66 40.64 0.82
N GLU A 19 -5.55 40.89 1.49
CA GLU A 19 -4.29 40.15 1.25
C GLU A 19 -4.45 38.67 1.65
N LEU A 20 -5.06 38.40 2.80
CA LEU A 20 -5.32 37.03 3.23
C LEU A 20 -6.27 36.29 2.27
N LEU A 21 -7.30 36.98 1.78
CA LEU A 21 -8.25 36.44 0.81
C LEU A 21 -7.56 36.05 -0.50
N GLY A 22 -6.66 36.90 -1.02
CA GLY A 22 -5.90 36.62 -2.23
C GLY A 22 -5.05 35.35 -2.12
N VAL A 23 -4.41 35.12 -0.97
CA VAL A 23 -3.62 33.91 -0.71
C VAL A 23 -4.50 32.66 -0.70
N ILE A 24 -5.66 32.70 -0.05
CA ILE A 24 -6.58 31.56 0.02
C ILE A 24 -7.11 31.21 -1.38
N VAL A 25 -7.39 32.21 -2.22
CA VAL A 25 -7.82 31.99 -3.61
C VAL A 25 -6.74 31.24 -4.40
N ILE A 26 -5.48 31.68 -4.31
CA ILE A 26 -4.37 31.03 -5.02
C ILE A 26 -4.15 29.59 -4.48
N LEU A 27 -4.19 29.40 -3.16
CA LEU A 27 -4.07 28.06 -2.55
C LEU A 27 -5.22 27.14 -2.99
N GLY A 28 -6.45 27.64 -3.07
CA GLY A 28 -7.60 26.90 -3.56
C GLY A 28 -7.43 26.45 -5.02
N LEU A 29 -6.90 27.33 -5.88
CA LEU A 29 -6.60 27.00 -7.28
C LEU A 29 -5.55 25.89 -7.40
N ILE A 30 -4.49 25.93 -6.59
CA ILE A 30 -3.45 24.90 -6.58
C ILE A 30 -4.03 23.56 -6.11
N ILE A 31 -4.77 23.55 -5.01
CA ILE A 31 -5.37 22.32 -4.45
C ILE A 31 -6.33 21.67 -5.44
N ALA A 32 -7.15 22.47 -6.15
CA ALA A 32 -8.11 22.00 -7.12
C ALA A 32 -7.46 21.19 -8.26
N ILE A 33 -6.27 21.59 -8.74
CA ILE A 33 -5.54 20.87 -9.80
C ILE A 33 -4.59 19.79 -9.26
N ALA A 34 -4.13 19.90 -8.01
CA ALA A 34 -3.09 19.03 -7.45
C ALA A 34 -3.62 17.68 -6.94
N ILE A 35 -4.86 17.63 -6.45
CA ILE A 35 -5.47 16.39 -5.90
C ILE A 35 -5.86 15.34 -6.97
N PRO A 36 -6.45 15.68 -8.15
CA PRO A 36 -6.91 14.67 -9.09
C PRO A 36 -5.73 13.84 -9.62
N GLY A 37 -5.63 12.59 -9.18
CA GLY A 37 -4.58 11.66 -9.61
C GLY A 37 -4.05 10.72 -8.54
N ILE A 38 -4.21 11.05 -7.25
CA ILE A 38 -3.68 10.23 -6.15
C ILE A 38 -4.39 8.88 -6.04
N GLY A 39 -5.71 8.84 -6.26
CA GLY A 39 -6.50 7.61 -6.14
C GLY A 39 -6.02 6.46 -7.04
N LYS A 40 -5.72 6.75 -8.31
CA LYS A 40 -5.24 5.73 -9.26
C LYS A 40 -3.84 5.22 -8.90
N ILE A 41 -2.98 6.07 -8.36
CA ILE A 41 -1.63 5.68 -7.92
C ILE A 41 -1.74 4.72 -6.73
N VAL A 42 -2.61 5.04 -5.77
CA VAL A 42 -2.85 4.18 -4.60
C VAL A 42 -3.43 2.84 -5.02
N GLU A 43 -4.41 2.84 -5.93
CA GLU A 43 -5.01 1.60 -6.44
C GLU A 43 -3.99 0.72 -7.15
N ASN A 44 -3.22 1.28 -8.07
CA ASN A 44 -2.15 0.56 -8.76
C ASN A 44 -1.09 0.02 -7.79
N ALA A 45 -0.79 0.75 -6.72
CA ALA A 45 0.16 0.29 -5.70
C ALA A 45 -0.39 -0.89 -4.90
N ARG A 46 -1.69 -0.89 -4.59
CA ARG A 46 -2.39 -2.01 -3.94
C ARG A 46 -2.41 -3.24 -4.82
N GLU A 47 -2.75 -3.09 -6.10
CA GLU A 47 -2.76 -4.18 -7.08
C GLU A 47 -1.37 -4.81 -7.22
N LYS A 48 -0.32 -3.99 -7.40
CA LYS A 48 1.07 -4.49 -7.46
C LYS A 48 1.52 -5.20 -6.20
N THR A 49 1.06 -4.73 -5.03
CA THR A 49 1.38 -5.40 -3.76
C THR A 49 0.66 -6.75 -3.69
N ALA A 50 -0.58 -6.83 -4.17
CA ALA A 50 -1.31 -8.08 -4.25
C ALA A 50 -0.63 -9.11 -5.15
N ASP A 51 -0.21 -8.68 -6.33
CA ASP A 51 0.48 -9.56 -7.28
C ASP A 51 1.79 -10.10 -6.70
N ALA A 52 2.62 -9.21 -6.12
CA ALA A 52 3.88 -9.61 -5.48
C ALA A 52 3.67 -10.56 -4.29
N GLN A 53 2.62 -10.34 -3.49
CA GLN A 53 2.27 -11.23 -2.38
C GLN A 53 1.82 -12.60 -2.85
N GLN A 54 1.07 -12.68 -3.95
CA GLN A 54 0.68 -13.95 -4.55
C GLN A 54 1.88 -14.71 -5.10
N GLU A 55 2.82 -14.01 -5.74
CA GLU A 55 4.08 -14.58 -6.23
C GLU A 55 4.90 -15.20 -5.09
N LEU A 56 5.04 -14.49 -3.95
CA LEU A 56 5.74 -15.02 -2.77
C LEU A 56 5.12 -16.33 -2.24
N ILE A 57 3.79 -16.41 -2.21
CA ILE A 57 3.08 -17.61 -1.76
C ILE A 57 3.28 -18.76 -2.74
N LEU A 58 3.23 -18.47 -4.04
CA LEU A 58 3.43 -19.47 -5.10
C LEU A 58 4.85 -20.01 -5.09
N ASP A 59 5.86 -19.16 -4.91
CA ASP A 59 7.26 -19.56 -4.81
C ASP A 59 7.49 -20.45 -3.59
N ALA A 60 6.91 -20.09 -2.44
CA ALA A 60 6.96 -20.91 -1.23
C ALA A 60 6.29 -22.28 -1.44
N ALA A 61 5.11 -22.31 -2.07
CA ALA A 61 4.42 -23.55 -2.40
C ALA A 61 5.20 -24.40 -3.40
N GLN A 62 5.82 -23.78 -4.40
CA GLN A 62 6.66 -24.47 -5.37
C GLN A 62 7.87 -25.11 -4.68
N LEU A 63 8.53 -24.38 -3.79
CA LEU A 63 9.66 -24.90 -3.00
C LEU A 63 9.22 -26.07 -2.12
N TYR A 64 8.05 -25.97 -1.49
CA TYR A 64 7.44 -27.05 -0.71
C TYR A 64 7.24 -28.32 -1.55
N PHE A 65 6.59 -28.22 -2.72
CA PHE A 65 6.33 -29.39 -3.57
C PHE A 65 7.61 -30.00 -4.16
N LEU A 66 8.66 -29.21 -4.37
CA LEU A 66 9.97 -29.70 -4.82
C LEU A 66 10.71 -30.49 -3.73
N GLN A 67 10.59 -30.09 -2.47
CA GLN A 67 11.32 -30.70 -1.35
C GLN A 67 10.58 -31.90 -0.73
N GLU A 68 9.27 -31.79 -0.53
CA GLU A 68 8.49 -32.81 0.17
C GLU A 68 8.08 -33.99 -0.76
N GLY A 69 8.21 -33.82 -2.07
CA GLY A 69 7.81 -34.79 -3.10
C GLY A 69 6.29 -34.87 -3.31
N ASP A 70 5.87 -35.54 -4.40
CA ASP A 70 4.50 -35.65 -4.96
C ASP A 70 3.40 -36.23 -4.02
N ASN A 71 3.66 -36.37 -2.72
CA ASN A 71 2.69 -36.92 -1.77
C ASN A 71 1.55 -35.95 -1.42
N ALA A 72 1.71 -34.65 -1.73
CA ALA A 72 0.70 -33.63 -1.50
C ALA A 72 0.27 -33.00 -2.83
N THR A 73 -1.03 -33.03 -3.12
CA THR A 73 -1.64 -32.38 -4.29
C THR A 73 -2.01 -30.92 -4.03
N SER A 74 -2.06 -30.52 -2.75
CA SER A 74 -2.31 -29.17 -2.30
C SER A 74 -1.59 -28.87 -0.97
N VAL A 75 -1.39 -27.58 -0.70
CA VAL A 75 -0.78 -27.06 0.54
C VAL A 75 -1.52 -25.80 0.98
N THR A 76 -1.66 -25.59 2.29
CA THR A 76 -2.24 -24.35 2.84
C THR A 76 -1.14 -23.36 3.21
N VAL A 77 -1.47 -22.07 3.24
CA VAL A 77 -0.54 -21.02 3.70
C VAL A 77 -0.08 -21.27 5.14
N GLU A 78 -0.96 -21.77 6.01
CA GLU A 78 -0.59 -22.19 7.36
C GLU A 78 0.51 -23.26 7.37
N THR A 79 0.40 -24.29 6.52
CA THR A 79 1.42 -25.35 6.42
C THR A 79 2.76 -24.79 5.91
N LEU A 80 2.74 -23.79 5.02
CA LEU A 80 3.95 -23.14 4.52
C LEU A 80 4.66 -22.35 5.62
N ILE A 81 3.91 -21.73 6.52
CA ILE A 81 4.47 -21.02 7.68
C ILE A 81 5.00 -22.01 8.72
N GLU A 82 4.23 -23.03 9.06
CA GLU A 82 4.65 -24.07 10.02
C GLU A 82 5.92 -24.81 9.59
N LYS A 83 6.08 -25.02 8.29
CA LYS A 83 7.24 -25.70 7.69
C LYS A 83 8.37 -24.75 7.26
N ASP A 84 8.30 -23.46 7.64
CA ASP A 84 9.35 -22.46 7.41
C ASP A 84 9.65 -22.16 5.91
N TYR A 85 8.69 -22.42 5.02
CA TYR A 85 8.77 -22.02 3.62
C TYR A 85 8.29 -20.57 3.40
N LEU A 86 7.57 -20.00 4.36
CA LEU A 86 7.04 -18.64 4.33
C LEU A 86 7.14 -18.01 5.73
N GLU A 87 7.81 -16.86 5.85
CA GLU A 87 8.07 -16.23 7.16
C GLU A 87 6.81 -15.66 7.84
N ASP A 88 5.88 -15.09 7.06
CA ASP A 88 4.65 -14.50 7.56
C ASP A 88 3.55 -14.52 6.49
N LYS A 89 2.29 -14.45 6.92
CA LYS A 89 1.16 -14.38 6.01
C LYS A 89 1.16 -13.03 5.28
N PRO A 90 1.09 -13.02 3.93
CA PRO A 90 0.85 -11.78 3.22
C PRO A 90 -0.54 -11.24 3.55
N GLY A 91 -0.65 -9.92 3.71
CA GLY A 91 -1.87 -9.27 4.21
C GLY A 91 -3.15 -9.56 3.42
N LEU A 92 -3.04 -10.05 2.19
CA LEU A 92 -4.15 -10.38 1.29
C LEU A 92 -4.47 -11.89 1.21
N SER A 93 -3.78 -12.72 1.98
CA SER A 93 -4.02 -14.16 2.02
C SER A 93 -4.64 -14.56 3.36
N ASP A 94 -5.70 -15.36 3.27
CA ASP A 94 -6.24 -16.09 4.41
C ASP A 94 -5.36 -17.32 4.68
N ASN A 95 -5.24 -17.72 5.94
CA ASN A 95 -4.42 -18.87 6.34
C ASN A 95 -4.91 -20.19 5.70
N GLU A 96 -6.21 -20.25 5.37
CA GLU A 96 -6.88 -21.38 4.72
C GLU A 96 -6.73 -21.37 3.20
N THR A 97 -5.97 -20.43 2.62
CA THR A 97 -5.75 -20.39 1.16
C THR A 97 -5.04 -21.66 0.73
N VAL A 98 -5.76 -22.50 -0.02
CA VAL A 98 -5.26 -23.76 -0.56
C VAL A 98 -4.60 -23.50 -1.91
N ILE A 99 -3.32 -23.83 -2.03
CA ILE A 99 -2.55 -23.76 -3.26
C ILE A 99 -2.34 -25.17 -3.77
N THR A 100 -2.82 -25.45 -4.97
CA THR A 100 -2.61 -26.75 -5.64
C THR A 100 -1.24 -26.82 -6.30
N GLN A 101 -0.75 -28.03 -6.52
CA GLN A 101 0.53 -28.24 -7.20
C GLN A 101 0.52 -27.68 -8.64
N GLU A 102 -0.62 -27.72 -9.32
CA GLU A 102 -0.78 -27.16 -10.66
C GLU A 102 -0.72 -25.62 -10.65
N GLU A 103 -1.27 -24.97 -9.61
CA GLU A 103 -1.18 -23.51 -9.43
C GLU A 103 0.27 -23.08 -9.15
N ALA A 104 0.97 -23.82 -8.29
CA ALA A 104 2.39 -23.57 -8.00
C ALA A 104 3.28 -23.77 -9.23
N LYS A 105 3.01 -24.78 -10.07
CA LYS A 105 3.76 -25.04 -11.32
C LYS A 105 3.44 -24.03 -12.41
N SER A 106 2.19 -23.56 -12.49
CA SER A 106 1.75 -22.60 -13.50
C SER A 106 2.05 -21.14 -13.13
N GLY A 107 2.47 -20.88 -11.89
CA GLY A 107 2.73 -19.54 -11.38
C GLY A 107 1.47 -18.67 -11.32
N LYS A 108 0.28 -19.29 -11.26
CA LYS A 108 -1.00 -18.58 -11.26
C LYS A 108 -2.01 -19.28 -10.37
N LEU A 109 -2.54 -18.56 -9.39
CA LEU A 109 -3.68 -19.03 -8.58
C LEU A 109 -4.94 -19.04 -9.45
N THR A 110 -5.60 -20.19 -9.54
CA THR A 110 -6.82 -20.40 -10.35
C THR A 110 -8.09 -20.20 -9.52
N ASN A 111 -8.02 -20.42 -8.21
CA ASN A 111 -9.10 -20.10 -7.28
C ASN A 111 -9.01 -18.66 -6.79
N LYS A 112 -9.44 -17.73 -7.63
CA LYS A 112 -10.01 -16.46 -7.16
C LYS A 112 -11.41 -16.36 -7.77
N GLU A 113 -12.36 -17.09 -7.18
CA GLU A 113 -13.76 -16.71 -7.35
C GLU A 113 -13.87 -15.24 -6.94
N SER A 114 -14.20 -14.41 -7.93
CA SER A 114 -15.33 -13.50 -7.87
C SER A 114 -15.87 -13.28 -6.46
N GLY A 115 -15.51 -12.15 -5.83
CA GLY A 115 -15.97 -11.89 -4.47
C GLY A 115 -15.78 -10.47 -3.97
N ASN A 116 -16.45 -9.53 -4.65
CA ASN A 116 -16.82 -8.17 -4.21
C ASN A 116 -15.71 -7.12 -4.04
#